data_AF-A0A218ZVR1-F1
#
_entry.id   AF-A0A218ZVR1-F1
#
_cell.length_a   1.000
_cell.length_b   1.000
_cell.length_c   1.000
_cell.angle_alpha   90.00
_cell.angle_beta   90.00
_cell.angle_gamma   90.00
#
_symmetry.space_group_name_H-M   'P 1'
#
loop_
_entity.id
_entity.type
_entity.pdbx_description
1 polymer ?
#
loop_
_entity_poly.entity_id
_entity_poly.type
_entity_poly.pdbx_seq_one_letter_code
_entity_poly.pdbx_strand_id
1 'polypeptide(L)' 'MRLENVIREKLSIYLLGGAVMAMEGLKPGTKDIDVIVQDERDHGILVSSLEKCGYYLLQPQDLSRPYNELSATATQNL' A
#
# COMPACT_ATOMS: atom_id res chain seq x y z
N MET A 1 3.60 11.28 -10.01
CA MET A 1 4.76 10.52 -10.53
C MET A 1 4.48 9.04 -10.30
N ARG A 2 4.83 8.14 -11.22
CA ARG A 2 4.57 6.70 -11.01
C ARG A 2 5.75 6.01 -10.33
N LEU A 3 5.47 5.00 -9.51
CA LEU A 3 6.45 4.34 -8.63
C LEU A 3 7.57 3.64 -9.43
N GLU A 4 7.25 3.07 -10.59
CA GLU A 4 8.21 2.43 -11.49
C GLU A 4 9.27 3.40 -12.05
N ASN A 5 9.01 4.71 -12.03
CA ASN A 5 9.95 5.72 -12.51
C ASN A 5 10.90 6.24 -11.42
N VAL A 6 10.65 5.89 -10.14
CA VAL A 6 11.44 6.37 -8.99
C VAL A 6 12.20 5.27 -8.28
N ILE A 7 11.73 4.02 -8.34
CA ILE A 7 12.47 2.86 -7.85
C ILE A 7 13.69 2.64 -8.76
N ARG A 8 14.89 2.69 -8.17
CA ARG A 8 16.16 2.48 -8.88
C ARG A 8 16.87 1.19 -8.52
N GLU A 9 16.41 0.53 -7.47
CA GLU A 9 16.99 -0.69 -6.93
C GLU A 9 15.94 -1.81 -6.99
N LYS A 10 16.40 -3.05 -7.10
CA LYS A 10 15.50 -4.20 -7.09
C LYS A 10 14.92 -4.36 -5.69
N LEU A 11 13.59 -4.46 -5.60
CA LEU A 11 12.86 -4.71 -4.37
C LEU A 11 12.25 -6.12 -4.39
N SER A 12 12.39 -6.86 -3.29
CA SER A 12 11.68 -8.11 -3.07
C SER A 12 10.45 -7.84 -2.21
N ILE A 13 9.26 -7.93 -2.82
CA ILE A 13 7.98 -7.70 -2.14
C ILE A 13 7.07 -8.93 -2.23
N TYR A 14 6.34 -9.20 -1.16
CA TYR A 14 5.22 -10.14 -1.14
C TYR A 14 3.92 -9.35 -1.10
N LEU A 15 3.07 -9.54 -2.11
CA LEU A 15 1.76 -8.93 -2.18
C LEU A 15 0.76 -9.76 -1.38
N LEU A 16 -0.11 -9.11 -0.60
CA LEU A 16 -1.08 -9.76 0.26
C LEU A 16 -2.50 -9.22 0.06
N GLY A 17 -3.45 -9.88 0.72
CA GLY A 17 -4.80 -9.35 0.93
C GLY A 17 -5.61 -9.14 -0.34
N GLY A 18 -6.39 -8.06 -0.36
CA GLY A 18 -7.36 -7.78 -1.41
C GLY A 18 -6.73 -7.58 -2.79
N ALA A 19 -5.47 -7.15 -2.86
CA ALA A 19 -4.75 -6.98 -4.12
C ALA A 19 -4.50 -8.31 -4.83
N VAL A 20 -4.10 -9.35 -4.07
CA VAL A 20 -3.92 -10.71 -4.62
C VAL A 20 -5.26 -11.25 -5.12
N MET A 21 -6.32 -11.12 -4.32
CA MET A 21 -7.68 -11.56 -4.72
C MET A 21 -8.15 -10.86 -6.00
N ALA A 22 -7.82 -9.59 -6.17
CA ALA A 22 -8.17 -8.84 -7.38
C ALA A 22 -7.37 -9.31 -8.60
N MET A 23 -6.07 -9.59 -8.44
CA MET A 23 -5.23 -10.15 -9.52
C MET A 23 -5.72 -11.53 -9.97
N GLU A 24 -6.22 -12.35 -9.05
CA GLU A 24 -6.78 -13.68 -9.33
C GLU A 24 -8.25 -13.65 -9.81
N GLY A 25 -8.83 -12.45 -10.03
CA GLY A 25 -10.21 -12.30 -10.47
C GLY A 25 -11.27 -12.70 -9.43
N LEU A 26 -10.87 -12.93 -8.18
CA LEU A 26 -11.75 -13.27 -7.06
C LEU A 26 -12.44 -12.05 -6.46
N LYS A 27 -11.98 -10.84 -6.80
CA LYS A 27 -12.53 -9.57 -6.35
C LYS A 27 -12.41 -8.52 -7.47
N PRO A 28 -13.38 -7.62 -7.66
CA PRO A 28 -13.32 -6.61 -8.73
C PRO A 28 -12.26 -5.52 -8.52
N GLY A 29 -11.68 -5.40 -7.32
CA GLY A 29 -10.65 -4.41 -7.00
C GLY A 29 -10.37 -4.31 -5.50
N THR A 30 -9.35 -3.51 -5.14
CA THR A 30 -8.98 -3.23 -3.74
C THR A 30 -8.73 -1.75 -3.53
N LYS A 31 -8.83 -1.31 -2.28
CA LYS A 31 -8.73 0.11 -1.89
C LYS A 31 -7.32 0.47 -1.41
N ASP A 32 -6.65 -0.54 -0.88
CA ASP A 32 -5.32 -0.54 -0.31
C ASP A 32 -4.52 -1.71 -0.91
N ILE A 33 -3.20 -1.62 -0.75
CA ILE A 33 -2.24 -2.64 -1.16
C ILE A 33 -1.37 -2.94 0.06
N ASP A 34 -1.43 -4.19 0.52
CA ASP A 34 -0.59 -4.69 1.60
C ASP A 34 0.63 -5.40 1.02
N VAL A 35 1.82 -5.00 1.47
CA VAL A 35 3.08 -5.64 1.07
C VAL A 35 3.95 -5.98 2.27
N ILE A 36 4.62 -7.13 2.22
CA ILE A 36 5.76 -7.44 3.08
C ILE A 36 7.04 -7.25 2.25
N VAL A 37 8.03 -6.58 2.84
CA VAL A 37 9.36 -6.41 2.27
C VAL A 37 10.35 -7.36 2.95
N GLN A 38 11.42 -7.71 2.23
CA GLN A 38 12.37 -8.73 2.68
C GLN A 38 13.18 -8.31 3.92
N ASP A 39 13.60 -7.04 3.99
CA ASP A 39 14.42 -6.51 5.06
C ASP A 39 14.24 -4.98 5.22
N GLU A 40 14.97 -4.41 6.19
CA GLU A 40 14.94 -2.99 6.50
C GLU A 40 15.45 -2.10 5.35
N ARG A 41 16.38 -2.60 4.53
CA ARG A 41 16.88 -1.86 3.37
C ARG A 41 15.78 -1.75 2.32
N ASP A 42 15.10 -2.84 1.99
CA ASP A 42 13.98 -2.86 1.06
C ASP A 42 12.84 -1.97 1.57
N HIS A 43 12.58 -1.97 2.88
CA HIS A 43 11.64 -1.04 3.51
C HIS A 43 12.02 0.42 3.24
N GLY A 44 13.28 0.81 3.49
CA GLY A 44 13.75 2.18 3.26
C GLY A 44 13.68 2.62 1.80
N ILE A 45 14.02 1.73 0.87
CA ILE A 45 13.91 2.00 -0.58
C ILE A 45 12.45 2.23 -0.97
N LEU A 46 11.53 1.39 -0.49
CA LEU A 46 10.11 1.52 -0.80
C LEU A 46 9.53 2.83 -0.25
N VAL A 47 9.77 3.15 1.03
CA VAL A 47 9.27 4.37 1.67
C VAL A 47 9.79 5.62 0.97
N SER A 48 11.11 5.73 0.75
CA SER A 48 11.69 6.91 0.08
C SER A 48 11.22 7.07 -1.37
N SER A 49 10.88 5.96 -2.04
CA SER A 49 10.31 6.00 -3.39
C SER A 49 8.85 6.47 -3.38
N LEU A 50 8.06 6.01 -2.40
CA LEU A 50 6.69 6.48 -2.18
C LEU A 50 6.65 7.98 -1.86
N GLU A 51 7.55 8.48 -1.01
CA GLU A 51 7.67 9.91 -0.70
C GLU A 51 7.97 10.75 -1.94
N LYS A 52 8.87 10.30 -2.82
CA LYS A 52 9.13 10.95 -4.12
C LYS A 52 7.91 10.97 -5.03
N CYS A 53 7.01 10.00 -4.88
CA CYS A 53 5.74 9.96 -5.59
C CYS A 53 4.66 10.87 -4.99
N GLY A 54 4.93 11.51 -3.85
CA GLY A 54 3.99 12.38 -3.13
C GLY A 54 3.13 11.66 -2.09
N TYR A 55 3.41 10.38 -1.81
CA TYR A 55 2.83 9.71 -0.65
C TYR A 55 3.47 10.22 0.62
N TYR A 56 2.74 10.15 1.73
CA TYR A 56 3.21 10.57 3.03
C TYR A 56 2.69 9.61 4.09
N LEU A 57 3.44 9.50 5.19
CA LEU A 57 3.03 8.68 6.32
C LEU A 57 1.78 9.28 6.96
N LEU A 58 0.69 8.52 6.97
CA LEU A 58 -0.51 8.87 7.72
C LEU A 58 -0.39 8.37 9.15
N GLN A 59 -0.78 9.20 10.11
CA GLN A 59 -0.95 8.70 11.48
C GLN A 59 -2.27 7.94 11.61
N PRO A 60 -2.37 6.95 12.53
CA PRO A 60 -3.57 6.13 12.68
C PRO A 60 -4.88 6.91 12.85
N GLN A 61 -4.83 8.06 13.53
CA GLN A 61 -5.99 8.94 13.70
C GLN A 61 -6.50 9.55 12.38
N ASP A 62 -5.62 9.75 11.41
CA ASP A 62 -5.92 10.39 10.13
C ASP A 62 -6.37 9.37 9.07
N LEU A 63 -6.21 8.07 9.32
CA LEU A 63 -6.56 6.99 8.39
C LEU A 63 -8.06 6.86 8.17
N SER A 64 -8.88 7.15 9.19
CA SER A 64 -10.32 6.94 9.14
C SER A 64 -11.00 7.70 7.99
N ARG A 65 -10.57 8.93 7.73
CA ARG A 65 -11.19 9.79 6.71
C ARG A 65 -10.89 9.33 5.28
N PRO A 66 -9.64 9.13 4.83
CA PRO A 66 -9.35 8.58 3.51
C PRO A 66 -10.02 7.21 3.28
N TYR A 67 -10.05 6.35 4.30
CA TYR A 67 -10.67 5.03 4.20
C TYR A 67 -12.20 5.14 4.00
N ASN A 68 -12.85 6.02 4.76
CA ASN A 68 -14.29 6.29 4.61
C ASN A 68 -14.62 6.95 3.26
N GLU A 69 -13.80 7.87 2.77
CA GLU A 69 -13.96 8.49 1.45
C GLU A 69 -13.87 7.45 0.32
N LEU A 70 -13.06 6.40 0.50
CA LEU A 70 -13.01 5.23 -0.39
C LEU A 70 -14.23 4.29 -0.20
N SER A 71 -15.28 4.73 0.51
CA SER A 71 -16.47 3.95 0.87
C SER A 71 -16.14 2.64 1.58
N ALA A 72 -15.03 2.61 2.32
CA ALA A 72 -14.55 1.42 3.00
C ALA A 72 -15.04 1.44 4.44
N THR A 73 -15.89 0.47 4.78
CA THR A 73 -16.16 0.17 6.17
C THR A 73 -14.90 -0.48 6.73
N ALA A 74 -14.01 0.30 7.34
CA ALA A 74 -13.05 -0.26 8.29
C ALA A 74 -13.91 -1.04 9.29
N THR A 75 -13.78 -2.36 9.31
CA THR A 75 -14.57 -3.18 10.21
C THR A 75 -14.13 -2.81 11.62
N GLN A 76 -14.91 -1.96 12.28
CA GLN A 76 -14.84 -1.74 13.72
C GLN A 76 -15.25 -3.06 14.37
N ASN A 77 -14.30 -3.98 14.51
CA ASN A 77 -14.46 -5.14 15.37
C ASN A 77 -14.06 -4.71 16.77
N LEU A 78 -15.09 -4.48 17.59
CA LEU A 78 -15.26 -4.75 19.03
C LEU A 78 -14.02 -4.73 19.93
#